data_AF-A0A3D5JV40-F1
#
_entry.id   AF-A0A3D5JV40-F1
#
_cell.length_a   1.000
_cell.length_b   1.000
_cell.length_c   1.000
_cell.angle_alpha   90.00
_cell.angle_beta   90.00
_cell.angle_gamma   90.00
#
_symmetry.space_group_name_H-M   'P 1'
#
loop_
_entity.id
_entity.type
_entity.pdbx_description
1 polymer ?
#
loop_
_entity_poly.entity_id
_entity_poly.type
_entity_poly.pdbx_seq_one_letter_code
_entity_poly.pdbx_strand_id
1 'polypeptide(L)'
;MKFIHIAPILAACLIGPPADGLAADWPKYLGPNRNAVYPGKALTQDWPEDGPKVIWRKTKIGEALCGVVVSGKKAILFHEISG
;
A
#
# COMPACT_ATOMS: atom_id res chain seq x y z
N MET A 1 2.83 -7.34 -59.82
CA MET A 1 2.07 -7.11 -58.58
C MET A 1 2.26 -8.31 -57.66
N LYS A 2 3.02 -8.15 -56.57
CA LYS A 2 3.18 -9.14 -55.49
C LYS A 2 3.34 -8.34 -54.18
N PHE A 3 2.31 -8.35 -53.34
CA PHE A 3 2.33 -7.70 -52.03
C PHE A 3 2.86 -8.71 -51.01
N ILE A 4 4.08 -8.49 -50.52
CA ILE A 4 4.65 -9.23 -49.39
C ILE A 4 4.03 -8.61 -48.12
N HIS A 5 3.18 -9.36 -47.43
CA HIS A 5 2.69 -8.97 -46.12
C HIS A 5 3.75 -9.34 -45.08
N ILE A 6 4.50 -8.34 -44.61
CA ILE A 6 5.36 -8.49 -43.43
C ILE A 6 4.49 -8.13 -42.22
N ALA A 7 3.99 -9.14 -41.53
CA ALA A 7 3.40 -8.95 -40.20
C ALA A 7 4.50 -9.16 -39.16
N PRO A 8 4.98 -8.13 -38.44
CA PRO A 8 5.73 -8.35 -37.23
C PRO A 8 4.72 -8.46 -36.08
N ILE A 9 4.36 -9.68 -35.69
CA ILE A 9 3.76 -9.87 -34.36
C ILE A 9 4.90 -9.73 -33.36
N LEU A 10 5.10 -8.50 -32.91
CA LEU A 10 5.97 -8.16 -31.81
C LEU A 10 5.32 -8.72 -30.52
N ALA A 11 5.57 -9.98 -30.21
CA ALA A 11 5.26 -10.53 -28.89
C ALA A 11 6.29 -9.96 -27.90
N ALA A 12 6.06 -8.71 -27.47
CA ALA A 12 6.75 -8.14 -26.33
C ALA A 12 6.24 -8.87 -25.08
N CYS A 13 7.06 -9.78 -24.55
CA CYS A 13 6.93 -10.31 -23.20
C CYS A 13 6.84 -9.12 -22.22
N LEU A 14 5.63 -8.80 -21.77
CA LEU A 14 5.35 -7.94 -20.63
C LEU A 14 5.81 -8.66 -19.34
N ILE A 15 7.13 -8.85 -19.19
CA ILE A 15 7.73 -9.15 -17.89
C ILE A 15 7.82 -7.80 -17.17
N GLY A 16 6.67 -7.31 -16.70
CA GLY A 16 6.66 -6.27 -15.67
C GLY A 16 7.33 -6.83 -14.41
N PRO A 17 7.99 -5.99 -13.60
CA PRO A 17 8.47 -6.43 -12.30
C PRO A 17 7.30 -7.07 -11.53
N PRO A 18 7.56 -8.13 -10.73
CA PRO A 18 6.52 -8.71 -9.90
C PRO A 18 5.84 -7.57 -9.15
N ALA A 19 4.52 -7.49 -9.28
CA ALA A 19 3.75 -6.62 -8.41
C ALA A 19 3.92 -7.20 -7.00
N ASP A 20 4.94 -6.72 -6.27
CA ASP A 20 4.95 -6.78 -4.81
C ASP A 20 3.55 -6.38 -4.41
N GLY A 21 2.77 -7.31 -3.85
CA GLY A 21 1.34 -7.11 -3.64
C GLY A 21 1.15 -5.81 -2.86
N LEU A 22 0.79 -4.74 -3.58
CA LEU A 22 0.61 -3.44 -2.96
C LEU A 22 -0.62 -3.60 -2.09
N ALA A 23 -0.43 -3.56 -0.77
CA ALA A 23 -1.52 -3.44 0.16
C ALA A 23 -2.38 -2.25 -0.26
N ALA A 24 -3.70 -2.36 -0.13
CA ALA A 24 -4.59 -1.29 -0.52
C ALA A 24 -4.30 -0.02 0.28
N ASP A 25 -4.27 1.12 -0.42
CA ASP A 25 -4.15 2.43 0.21
C ASP A 25 -5.26 2.66 1.24
N TRP A 26 -4.94 3.44 2.27
CA TRP A 26 -5.87 3.93 3.28
C TRP A 26 -5.81 5.46 3.34
N PRO A 27 -6.23 6.16 2.27
CA PRO A 27 -5.81 7.54 2.02
C PRO A 27 -6.56 8.60 2.85
N LYS A 28 -7.58 8.19 3.62
CA LYS A 28 -8.48 9.10 4.34
C LYS A 28 -9.07 8.44 5.58
N TYR A 29 -9.65 9.27 6.45
CA TYR A 29 -10.34 8.80 7.66
C TYR A 29 -11.41 7.76 7.31
N LEU A 30 -11.41 6.65 8.06
CA LEU A 30 -12.24 5.45 7.84
C LEU A 30 -11.97 4.71 6.51
N GLY A 31 -10.85 4.99 5.85
CA GLY A 31 -10.37 4.20 4.71
C GLY A 31 -10.94 4.61 3.35
N PRO A 32 -10.66 3.82 2.30
CA PRO A 32 -11.03 4.16 0.92
C PRO A 32 -12.54 4.37 0.73
N ASN A 33 -13.36 3.64 1.50
CA ASN A 33 -14.82 3.71 1.45
C ASN A 33 -15.45 4.48 2.61
N ARG A 34 -14.64 5.10 3.47
CA ARG A 34 -15.07 5.84 4.68
C ARG A 34 -15.99 5.03 5.63
N ASN A 35 -15.75 3.74 5.75
CA ASN A 35 -16.57 2.82 6.54
C ASN A 35 -15.78 2.03 7.59
N ALA A 36 -14.49 2.30 7.75
CA ALA A 36 -13.57 1.59 8.65
C ALA A 36 -13.44 0.09 8.38
N VAL A 37 -13.75 -0.37 7.18
CA VAL A 37 -13.65 -1.79 6.81
C VAL A 37 -12.40 -2.03 5.97
N TYR A 38 -11.59 -3.00 6.41
CA TYR A 38 -10.49 -3.53 5.62
C TYR A 38 -11.01 -4.59 4.63
N PRO A 39 -10.82 -4.42 3.31
CA PRO A 39 -11.41 -5.30 2.29
C PRO A 39 -10.54 -6.54 1.96
N GLY A 40 -9.36 -6.68 2.58
CA GLY A 40 -8.42 -7.75 2.26
C GLY A 40 -8.68 -9.06 3.02
N LYS A 41 -7.79 -10.02 2.82
CA LYS A 41 -7.79 -11.30 3.55
C LYS A 41 -7.54 -11.06 5.04
N ALA A 42 -8.01 -11.94 5.92
CA ALA A 42 -7.71 -11.85 7.35
C ALA A 42 -6.21 -11.64 7.60
N LEU A 43 -5.87 -10.63 8.41
CA LEU A 43 -4.47 -10.19 8.64
C LEU A 43 -3.67 -11.23 9.44
N THR A 44 -4.30 -11.89 10.40
CA THR A 44 -3.80 -13.08 11.09
C THR A 44 -4.95 -13.72 11.87
N GLN A 45 -4.85 -15.02 12.17
CA GLN A 45 -5.77 -15.69 13.10
C GLN A 45 -5.30 -15.49 14.55
N ASP A 46 -3.99 -15.55 14.79
CA ASP A 46 -3.39 -15.39 16.11
C ASP A 46 -2.09 -14.58 16.02
N TRP A 47 -1.76 -13.87 17.10
CA TRP A 47 -0.46 -13.23 17.26
C TRP A 47 0.46 -14.12 18.11
N PRO A 48 1.78 -14.11 17.89
CA PRO A 48 2.74 -14.71 18.83
C PRO A 48 2.62 -14.09 20.23
N GLU A 49 3.09 -14.78 21.28
CA GLU A 49 3.12 -14.23 22.65
C GLU A 49 3.84 -12.87 22.73
N ASP A 50 4.96 -12.75 22.02
CA ASP A 50 5.74 -11.49 21.92
C ASP A 50 5.15 -10.48 20.91
N GLY A 51 4.04 -10.83 20.25
CA GLY A 51 3.33 -9.99 19.29
C GLY A 51 3.96 -9.90 17.88
N PRO A 52 3.46 -8.97 17.04
CA PRO A 52 4.01 -8.69 15.72
C PRO A 52 5.49 -8.32 15.78
N LYS A 53 6.27 -8.76 14.78
CA LYS A 53 7.56 -8.14 14.50
C LYS A 53 7.37 -6.67 14.14
N VAL A 54 7.98 -5.77 14.91
CA VAL A 54 8.01 -4.33 14.60
C VAL A 54 9.02 -4.08 13.48
N ILE A 55 8.53 -3.60 12.33
CA ILE A 55 9.37 -3.30 11.16
C ILE A 55 9.95 -1.88 11.16
N TRP A 56 9.25 -0.92 11.76
CA TRP A 56 9.71 0.45 11.94
C TRP A 56 8.91 1.11 13.06
N ARG A 57 9.47 2.17 13.66
CA ARG A 57 8.79 2.99 14.66
C ARG A 57 9.28 4.43 14.56
N LYS A 58 8.36 5.39 14.50
CA LYS A 58 8.66 6.82 14.67
C LYS A 58 8.33 7.21 16.11
N THR A 59 9.34 7.62 16.87
CA THR A 59 9.20 7.89 18.31
C THR A 59 9.02 9.37 18.65
N LYS A 60 9.46 10.28 17.78
CA LYS A 60 9.30 11.73 17.93
C LYS A 60 8.00 12.18 17.26
N ILE A 61 6.90 12.13 18.00
CA ILE A 61 5.56 12.53 17.57
C ILE A 61 4.97 13.34 18.72
N GLY A 62 4.49 14.55 18.43
CA GLY A 62 3.75 15.38 19.39
C GLY A 62 2.30 14.94 19.52
N GLU A 63 1.46 15.76 20.15
CA GLU A 63 0.05 15.45 20.30
C GLU A 63 -0.67 15.39 18.94
N ALA A 64 -1.64 14.50 18.80
CA ALA A 64 -2.40 14.34 17.57
C ALA A 64 -3.83 13.84 17.86
N LEU A 65 -4.81 14.47 17.21
CA LEU A 65 -6.21 14.01 17.19
C LEU A 65 -6.57 13.30 15.87
N CYS A 66 -5.61 13.16 14.96
CA CYS A 66 -5.81 12.61 13.62
C CYS A 66 -5.25 11.18 13.52
N GLY A 67 -5.97 10.29 12.83
CA GLY A 67 -5.44 8.98 12.46
C GLY A 67 -4.36 9.06 11.38
N VAL A 68 -3.56 8.01 11.24
CA VAL A 68 -2.58 7.85 10.15
C VAL A 68 -3.30 7.47 8.87
N VAL A 69 -2.88 8.06 7.74
CA VAL A 69 -3.32 7.63 6.41
C VAL A 69 -2.14 7.06 5.63
N VAL A 70 -2.42 6.13 4.72
CA VAL A 70 -1.40 5.51 3.86
C VAL A 70 -1.79 5.73 2.41
N SER A 71 -0.84 6.23 1.62
CA SER A 71 -0.99 6.25 0.17
C SER A 71 0.31 5.91 -0.54
N GLY A 72 0.26 4.91 -1.42
CA GLY A 72 1.42 4.27 -2.00
C GLY A 72 2.37 3.77 -0.92
N LYS A 73 3.64 4.21 -0.97
CA LYS A 73 4.70 3.82 -0.02
C LYS A 73 4.89 4.82 1.13
N LYS A 74 3.88 5.63 1.45
CA LYS A 74 3.97 6.70 2.45
C LYS A 74 2.90 6.54 3.53
N ALA A 75 3.33 6.55 4.79
CA ALA A 75 2.47 6.81 5.93
C ALA A 75 2.53 8.31 6.25
N ILE A 76 1.36 8.95 6.32
CA ILE A 76 1.21 10.38 6.56
C ILE A 76 0.46 10.54 7.88
N LEU A 77 1.06 11.31 8.79
CA LEU A 77 0.53 11.62 10.10
C LEU A 77 0.62 13.14 10.32
N PHE A 78 -0.48 13.73 10.76
CA PHE A 78 -0.50 15.09 11.28
C PHE A 78 -0.35 15.02 12.79
N HIS A 79 0.68 15.68 13.31
CA HIS A 79 0.94 15.78 14.73
C HIS A 79 1.47 17.18 15.05
N GLU A 80 1.30 17.60 16.29
CA GLU A 80 1.89 18.83 16.80
C GLU A 80 3.42 18.76 16.74
N ILE A 81 4.06 19.88 16.42
CA ILE A 81 5.52 19.98 16.26
C ILE A 81 6.16 20.69 17.46
N SER A 82 5.38 21.02 18.51
CA SER A 82 5.87 21.72 19.70
C SER A 82 7.07 20.97 20.29
N GLY A 83 8.21 21.67 20.30
CA GLY A 83 9.56 21.14 20.57
C GLY A 83 9.96 21.18 22.03
#